data_AF-A0A932LJF0-F1
#
_entry.id   AF-A0A932LJF0-F1
#
_cell.length_a   1.000
_cell.length_b   1.000
_cell.length_c   1.000
_cell.angle_alpha   90.00
_cell.angle_beta   90.00
_cell.angle_gamma   90.00
#
_symmetry.space_group_name_H-M   'P 1'
#
loop_
_entity.id
_entity.type
_entity.pdbx_description
1 polymer ?
#
loop_
_entity_poly.entity_id
_entity_poly.type
_entity_poly.pdbx_seq_one_letter_code
_entity_poly.pdbx_strand_id
1 'polypeptide(L)' 'IRSATIFGQSIHALIDEHFNLDDLREQLLKNGIAVAEIRPLASSLEDVFVELTFKHQALLEAARA' A
#
# COMPACT_ATOMS: atom_id res chain seq x y z
N ILE A 1 2.93 -2.22 13.02
CA ILE A 1 3.62 -2.00 11.73
C ILE A 1 4.37 -3.27 11.37
N ARG A 2 4.15 -3.82 10.18
CA ARG A 2 4.79 -5.06 9.69
C ARG A 2 6.05 -4.80 8.87
N SER A 3 6.03 -3.75 8.06
CA SER A 3 7.17 -3.28 7.27
C SER A 3 6.98 -1.80 6.93
N ALA A 4 8.08 -1.10 6.66
CA ALA A 4 8.04 0.27 6.18
C ALA A 4 9.23 0.56 5.26
N THR A 5 8.99 1.37 4.23
CA THR A 5 10.00 1.83 3.28
C THR A 5 9.92 3.35 3.16
N ILE A 6 11.08 4.00 3.15
CA ILE A 6 11.20 5.45 3.05
C ILE A 6 11.53 5.84 1.60
N PHE A 7 10.75 6.76 1.04
CA PHE A 7 10.92 7.32 -0.29
C PHE A 7 11.00 8.85 -0.20
N GLY A 8 12.20 9.40 -0.11
CA GLY A 8 12.40 10.83 0.09
C GLY A 8 11.71 11.32 1.37
N GLN A 9 10.66 12.11 1.22
CA GLN A 9 9.84 12.62 2.33
C GLN A 9 8.58 11.79 2.64
N SER A 10 8.40 10.64 1.96
CA SER A 10 7.24 9.77 2.13
C SER A 10 7.63 8.48 2.84
N ILE A 11 6.72 7.97 3.68
CA ILE A 11 6.83 6.63 4.30
C ILE A 11 5.69 5.78 3.78
N HIS A 12 6.02 4.64 3.17
CA HIS A 12 5.05 3.60 2.84
C HIS A 12 5.16 2.52 3.90
N ALA A 13 4.09 2.27 4.64
CA ALA A 13 4.08 1.31 5.74
C ALA A 13 2.96 0.28 5.54
N LEU A 14 3.27 -0.99 5.80
CA LEU A 14 2.29 -2.03 5.96
C LEU A 14 1.90 -2.12 7.43
N ILE A 15 0.61 -1.97 7.72
CA ILE A 15 0.05 -1.94 9.07
C ILE A 15 -1.00 -3.04 9.25
N ASP A 16 -1.29 -3.38 10.51
CA ASP A 16 -2.39 -4.29 10.84
C ASP A 16 -3.75 -3.58 10.70
N GLU A 17 -4.84 -4.31 10.45
CA GLU A 17 -6.18 -3.72 10.26
C GLU A 17 -6.66 -2.89 11.45
N HIS A 18 -6.31 -3.30 12.67
CA HIS A 18 -6.72 -2.63 13.92
C HIS A 18 -5.85 -1.42 14.28
N PHE A 19 -5.00 -0.97 13.36
CA PHE A 19 -4.04 0.08 13.65
C PHE A 19 -4.68 1.47 13.61
N ASN A 20 -4.60 2.20 14.72
CA ASN A 20 -5.18 3.53 14.85
C ASN A 20 -4.24 4.60 14.24
N LEU A 21 -4.71 5.31 13.22
CA LEU A 21 -3.94 6.34 12.53
C LEU A 21 -3.71 7.60 13.38
N ASP A 22 -4.61 7.92 14.30
CA ASP A 22 -4.49 9.10 15.17
C ASP A 22 -3.36 8.89 16.20
N ASP A 23 -3.29 7.71 16.80
CA ASP A 23 -2.20 7.32 17.71
C ASP A 23 -0.85 7.32 16.98
N LEU A 24 -0.79 6.80 15.74
CA LEU A 24 0.42 6.89 14.93
C LEU A 24 0.85 8.34 14.73
N ARG A 25 -0.10 9.22 14.42
CA ARG A 25 0.19 10.64 14.17
C ARG A 25 0.75 11.31 15.43
N GLU A 26 0.17 11.04 16.59
CA GLU A 26 0.68 11.53 17.87
C GLU A 26 2.09 11.00 18.17
N GLN A 27 2.33 9.70 17.95
CA GLN A 27 3.64 9.10 18.17
C GLN A 27 4.71 9.68 17.25
N LEU A 28 4.38 9.92 15.98
CA LEU A 28 5.28 10.58 15.04
C LEU A 28 5.58 12.02 15.47
N LEU A 29 4.56 12.77 15.89
CA LEU A 29 4.71 14.14 16.38
C LEU A 29 5.59 14.21 17.64
N LYS A 30 5.41 13.28 18.59
CA LYS A 30 6.27 13.17 19.80
C LYS A 30 7.75 12.96 19.45
N ASN A 31 8.04 12.36 18.30
CA ASN A 31 9.40 12.18 17.78
C ASN A 31 9.85 13.32 16.85
N GLY A 32 9.13 14.44 16.82
CA GLY A 32 9.46 15.62 16.00
C GLY A 32 9.13 15.45 14.51
N ILE A 33 8.39 14.42 14.12
CA ILE A 33 8.00 14.17 12.74
C ILE A 33 6.62 14.78 12.52
N ALA A 34 6.59 15.94 11.86
CA ALA A 34 5.35 16.58 11.46
C ALA A 34 4.72 15.87 10.25
N VAL A 35 3.57 15.23 10.45
CA VAL A 35 2.88 14.46 9.41
C VAL A 35 1.90 15.36 8.66
N ALA A 36 2.26 15.76 7.44
CA ALA A 36 1.39 16.53 6.56
C ALA A 36 0.10 15.77 6.23
N GLU A 37 0.21 14.49 5.87
CA GLU A 37 -0.92 13.67 5.45
C GLU A 37 -0.62 12.18 5.68
N ILE A 38 -1.67 11.40 5.94
CA ILE A 38 -1.63 9.94 5.93
C ILE A 38 -2.75 9.48 5.01
N ARG A 39 -2.41 8.72 3.97
CA ARG A 39 -3.40 8.17 3.03
C ARG A 39 -3.29 6.65 2.99
N PRO A 40 -4.43 5.93 3.04
CA PRO A 40 -4.42 4.50 2.75
C PRO A 40 -4.04 4.29 1.28
N LEU A 41 -3.14 3.34 1.04
CA LEU A 41 -2.84 2.85 -0.30
C LEU A 41 -3.87 1.76 -0.63
N ALA A 42 -4.91 2.14 -1.35
CA ALA A 42 -5.89 1.20 -1.89
C ALA A 42 -5.46 0.74 -3.29
N SER A 43 -5.77 -0.51 -3.62
CA SER A 43 -5.71 -1.01 -5.00
C SER A 43 -6.63 -0.17 -5.90
N SER A 44 -6.10 0.30 -7.02
CA SER A 44 -6.81 1.06 -8.03
C SER A 44 -7.54 0.15 -9.04
N LEU A 45 -8.42 0.73 -9.86
CA LEU A 45 -9.04 0.02 -10.98
C LEU A 45 -8.01 -0.45 -12.02
N GLU A 46 -6.91 0.29 -12.15
CA GLU A 46 -5.80 -0.08 -13.03
C GLU A 46 -5.11 -1.35 -12.50
N ASP A 47 -4.86 -1.44 -11.20
CA ASP A 47 -4.28 -2.63 -10.58
C ASP A 47 -5.14 -3.88 -10.83
N VAL A 48 -6.48 -3.73 -10.73
CA VAL A 48 -7.43 -4.80 -11.04
C VAL A 48 -7.39 -5.17 -12.52
N PHE A 49 -7.34 -4.19 -13.42
CA PHE A 49 -7.27 -4.43 -14.86
C PHE A 49 -5.99 -5.17 -15.27
N VAL A 50 -4.84 -4.76 -14.72
CA VAL A 50 -3.55 -5.42 -14.97
C VAL A 50 -3.60 -6.88 -14.51
N GLU A 51 -4.07 -7.13 -13.30
CA GLU A 51 -4.18 -8.49 -12.74
C GLU A 51 -5.12 -9.38 -13.57
N LEU A 52 -6.27 -8.85 -14.00
CA LEU A 52 -7.21 -9.59 -14.85
C LEU A 52 -6.65 -9.87 -16.24
N THR A 53 -5.95 -8.90 -16.83
CA THR A 53 -5.32 -9.06 -18.16
C THR A 53 -4.23 -10.13 -18.10
N PHE A 54 -3.38 -10.08 -17.06
CA PHE A 54 -2.34 -11.08 -16.84
C PHE A 54 -2.92 -12.50 -16.68
N LYS A 55 -3.96 -12.65 -15.84
CA LYS A 55 -4.66 -13.94 -15.66
C LYS A 55 -5.27 -14.44 -16.97
N HIS A 56 -5.91 -13.56 -17.73
CA HIS A 56 -6.52 -13.94 -19.01
C HIS A 56 -5.47 -14.42 -20.01
N GLN A 57 -4.32 -13.75 -20.09
CA GLN A 57 -3.23 -14.14 -20.97
C GLN A 57 -2.64 -15.50 -20.57
N ALA A 58 -2.41 -15.74 -19.28
CA ALA A 58 -1.94 -17.05 -18.79
C ALA A 58 -2.91 -18.19 -19.14
N LEU A 59 -4.23 -17.94 -19.06
CA LEU A 59 -5.25 -18.92 -19.47
C LEU A 59 -5.21 -19.20 -20.99
N LEU A 60 -5.02 -18.17 -21.82
CA LEU A 60 -4.90 -18.33 -23.27
C LEU A 60 -3.64 -19.12 -23.66
N GLU A 61 -2.53 -18.91 -22.95
CA GLU A 61 -1.29 -19.65 -23.16
C GLU A 61 -1.43 -21.11 -22.74
N ALA A 62 -2.05 -21.38 -21.58
CA ALA A 62 -2.32 -22.74 -21.10
C ALA A 62 -3.28 -23.51 -22.03
N ALA A 63 -4.24 -22.84 -22.66
CA ALA A 63 -5.16 -23.45 -23.62
C ALA A 63 -4.53 -23.73 -25.00
N ARG A 64 -3.35 -23.17 -25.29
CA ARG A 64 -2.59 -23.39 -26.54
C ARG A 64 -1.50 -24.46 -26.40
N ALA A 65 -1.17 -24.88 -25.18
CA ALA A 65 -0.20 -25.93 -24.87
C ALA A 65 -0.87 -27.31 -24.82
#